data_AF-A0A369HF11-F1
#
_entry.id   AF-A0A369HF11-F1
#
_cell.length_a   1.000
_cell.length_b   1.000
_cell.length_c   1.000
_cell.angle_alpha   90.00
_cell.angle_beta   90.00
_cell.angle_gamma   90.00
#
_symmetry.space_group_name_H-M   'P 1'
#
loop_
_entity.id
_entity.type
_entity.pdbx_description
1 polymer ?
#
loop_
_entity_poly.entity_id
_entity_poly.type
_entity_poly.pdbx_seq_one_letter_code
_entity_poly.pdbx_strand_id
1 'polypeptide(L)'
;MASLFSLLLLLLTLSPERRTAAYPIQHQKRSFTTPKYFHEPRGSLARSHYDLRFFDSEVGYSQHSPVLRSLIRSYLSVMGRHGVETWLAHGTLLGWWWNGRVMPWDYDLDVQVSNATMTWLARSLNQTHHEVDGTTYLLDVNPHYDELTRGDGSNIIDARWIDTSNGMFVDITSLREREQDRPSVWSCKNGHQYDTQDLWPMRLSQFEGVPARVPYNVEKILLDEYGAKCLVVEEHEGHRWNRDVKEWVIISPEELEQRRLAAVAAATEVERKKQKQAELASSSSLSSSPSSTASSPSPSS
;
A
#
# COMPACT_ATOMS: atom_id res chain seq x y z
N MET A 1 70.49 54.10 -22.62
CA MET A 1 70.28 55.57 -22.62
C MET A 1 68.79 55.84 -22.73
N ALA A 2 68.28 56.65 -21.82
CA ALA A 2 66.86 56.96 -21.60
C ALA A 2 66.30 57.96 -22.62
N SER A 3 64.97 57.95 -22.83
CA SER A 3 64.12 59.12 -23.11
C SER A 3 62.65 58.65 -23.03
N LEU A 4 61.81 58.94 -22.02
CA LEU A 4 61.28 60.18 -21.39
C LEU A 4 60.24 60.98 -22.22
N PHE A 5 59.04 61.11 -21.62
CA PHE A 5 57.94 62.08 -21.80
C PHE A 5 57.13 62.03 -23.12
N SER A 6 55.80 62.17 -23.16
CA SER A 6 54.93 62.99 -22.31
C SER A 6 53.43 62.63 -22.40
N LEU A 7 52.76 63.07 -21.34
CA LEU A 7 51.35 63.11 -20.94
C LEU A 7 50.42 63.84 -21.95
N LEU A 8 49.22 63.31 -22.20
CA LEU A 8 48.02 64.16 -22.38
C LEU A 8 46.73 63.43 -21.96
N LEU A 9 46.03 64.08 -21.05
CA LEU A 9 44.78 63.72 -20.41
C LEU A 9 43.64 64.47 -21.12
N LEU A 10 42.56 63.81 -21.55
CA LEU A 10 41.23 64.46 -21.53
C LEU A 10 40.07 63.43 -21.55
N LEU A 11 39.11 63.77 -20.70
CA LEU A 11 37.91 63.06 -20.25
C LEU A 11 36.83 62.79 -21.31
N LEU A 12 35.83 61.97 -20.87
CA LEU A 12 34.45 61.75 -21.35
C LEU A 12 34.32 60.36 -22.02
N THR A 13 33.56 59.39 -21.51
CA THR A 13 32.27 59.43 -20.79
C THR A 13 32.08 58.19 -19.91
N LEU A 14 31.58 58.40 -18.69
CA LEU A 14 30.96 57.36 -17.88
C LEU A 14 29.63 56.96 -18.53
N SER A 15 29.57 55.80 -19.18
CA SER A 15 28.29 55.15 -19.47
C SER A 15 27.86 54.36 -18.24
N PRO A 16 26.64 54.58 -17.70
CA PRO A 16 26.14 53.76 -16.62
C PRO A 16 25.84 52.37 -17.20
N GLU A 17 26.51 51.33 -16.68
CA GLU A 17 26.09 49.95 -16.92
C GLU A 17 24.61 49.83 -16.55
N ARG A 18 23.79 49.59 -17.56
CA ARG A 18 22.40 49.18 -17.36
C ARG A 18 22.43 47.86 -16.62
N ARG A 19 22.18 47.90 -15.31
CA ARG A 19 21.74 46.73 -14.56
C ARG A 19 20.46 46.23 -15.23
N THR A 20 20.57 45.18 -16.02
CA THR A 20 19.43 44.41 -16.47
C THR A 20 18.77 43.83 -15.23
N ALA A 21 17.65 44.43 -14.82
CA ALA A 21 16.77 43.81 -13.84
C ALA A 21 16.31 42.48 -14.44
N ALA A 22 16.87 41.38 -13.94
CA ALA A 22 16.38 40.05 -14.24
C ALA A 22 14.94 39.99 -13.67
N TYR A 23 13.95 40.10 -14.55
CA TYR A 23 12.59 39.72 -14.20
C TYR A 23 12.64 38.27 -13.74
N PRO A 24 12.07 37.92 -12.57
CA PRO A 24 11.99 36.53 -12.17
C PRO A 24 11.14 35.83 -13.23
N ILE A 25 11.77 34.94 -14.00
CA ILE A 25 11.06 33.96 -14.79
C ILE A 25 10.31 33.12 -13.76
N GLN A 26 9.03 33.42 -13.57
CA GLN A 26 8.12 32.48 -12.94
C GLN A 26 8.12 31.26 -13.86
N HIS A 27 8.93 30.27 -13.52
CA HIS A 27 8.71 28.91 -13.96
C HIS A 27 7.37 28.49 -13.37
N GLN A 28 6.30 28.84 -14.09
CA GLN A 28 5.02 28.21 -13.92
C GLN A 28 5.29 26.74 -14.21
N LYS A 29 5.46 25.94 -13.15
CA LYS A 29 5.50 24.47 -13.23
C LYS A 29 4.15 24.06 -13.84
N ARG A 30 4.08 24.03 -15.16
CA ARG A 30 3.03 23.32 -15.87
C ARG A 30 3.26 21.86 -15.51
N SER A 31 2.54 21.41 -14.49
CA SER A 31 2.31 20.00 -14.23
C SER A 31 1.64 19.44 -15.48
N PHE A 32 2.42 18.90 -16.40
CA PHE A 32 1.88 18.05 -17.44
C PHE A 32 1.43 16.77 -16.75
N THR A 33 0.14 16.71 -16.41
CA THR A 33 -0.48 15.48 -15.89
C THR A 33 -0.54 14.49 -17.04
N THR A 34 0.09 13.34 -16.87
CA THR A 34 -0.01 12.25 -17.85
C THR A 34 -1.41 11.67 -17.76
N PRO A 35 -2.09 11.39 -18.89
CA PRO A 35 -3.38 10.71 -18.85
C PRO A 35 -3.26 9.39 -18.08
N LYS A 36 -4.17 9.19 -17.10
CA LYS A 36 -4.31 7.91 -16.43
C LYS A 36 -4.78 6.87 -17.44
N TYR A 37 -4.12 5.71 -17.51
CA TYR A 37 -4.50 4.65 -18.44
C TYR A 37 -5.67 3.80 -17.93
N PHE A 38 -5.52 3.26 -16.72
CA PHE A 38 -6.56 2.45 -16.10
C PHE A 38 -7.54 3.32 -15.32
N HIS A 39 -8.83 3.05 -15.48
CA HIS A 39 -9.89 3.80 -14.82
C HIS A 39 -10.78 2.85 -14.03
N GLU A 40 -11.06 3.23 -12.80
CA GLU A 40 -11.90 2.47 -11.87
C GLU A 40 -13.15 3.28 -11.52
N PRO A 41 -14.28 2.61 -11.26
CA PRO A 41 -15.46 3.25 -10.73
C PRO A 41 -15.16 4.01 -9.44
N ARG A 42 -15.85 5.12 -9.23
CA ARG A 42 -15.72 5.94 -8.01
C ARG A 42 -16.75 5.53 -6.96
N GLY A 43 -16.48 5.89 -5.71
CA GLY A 43 -17.49 5.95 -4.64
C GLY A 43 -17.33 4.93 -3.51
N SER A 44 -16.44 3.96 -3.63
CA SER A 44 -16.10 3.03 -2.53
C SER A 44 -14.69 2.47 -2.73
N LEU A 45 -14.10 1.91 -1.66
CA LEU A 45 -12.82 1.20 -1.74
C LEU A 45 -12.96 -0.06 -2.61
N ALA A 46 -14.04 -0.83 -2.45
CA ALA A 46 -14.30 -2.00 -3.29
C ALA A 46 -14.27 -1.65 -4.79
N ARG A 47 -14.88 -0.52 -5.17
CA ARG A 47 -14.91 -0.04 -6.56
C ARG A 47 -13.55 0.32 -7.14
N SER A 48 -12.52 0.62 -6.35
CA SER A 48 -11.18 0.85 -6.89
C SER A 48 -10.49 -0.41 -7.41
N HIS A 49 -11.13 -1.57 -7.29
CA HIS A 49 -10.62 -2.86 -7.74
C HIS A 49 -11.44 -3.43 -8.92
N TYR A 50 -12.12 -2.56 -9.65
CA TYR A 50 -12.86 -2.88 -10.88
C TYR A 50 -12.40 -2.01 -12.05
N ASP A 51 -12.29 -2.60 -13.23
CA ASP A 51 -12.04 -1.89 -14.47
C ASP A 51 -13.36 -1.28 -14.98
N LEU A 52 -13.37 0.03 -15.16
CA LEU A 52 -14.56 0.80 -15.53
C LEU A 52 -15.20 0.34 -16.84
N ARG A 53 -14.44 -0.27 -17.77
CA ARG A 53 -14.97 -0.73 -19.06
C ARG A 53 -15.91 -1.93 -18.93
N PHE A 54 -15.72 -2.74 -17.88
CA PHE A 54 -16.43 -3.99 -17.65
C PHE A 54 -17.26 -3.99 -16.36
N PHE A 55 -17.18 -2.92 -15.58
CA PHE A 55 -17.96 -2.76 -14.35
C PHE A 55 -19.43 -2.53 -14.64
N ASP A 56 -20.28 -3.38 -14.07
CA ASP A 56 -21.74 -3.19 -14.00
C ASP A 56 -22.18 -2.86 -12.57
N SER A 57 -21.84 -3.74 -11.63
CA SER A 57 -22.19 -3.62 -10.22
C SER A 57 -21.12 -4.25 -9.32
N GLU A 58 -21.09 -3.84 -8.05
CA GLU A 58 -20.21 -4.48 -7.06
C GLU A 58 -20.66 -5.93 -6.84
N VAL A 59 -19.71 -6.86 -6.88
CA VAL A 59 -19.93 -8.23 -6.47
C VAL A 59 -20.31 -8.25 -4.98
N GLY A 60 -21.32 -9.03 -4.62
CA GLY A 60 -21.72 -9.15 -3.21
C GLY A 60 -20.61 -9.78 -2.38
N TYR A 61 -20.50 -9.41 -1.11
CA TYR A 61 -19.43 -9.88 -0.21
C TYR A 61 -19.23 -11.41 -0.22
N SER A 62 -20.33 -12.19 -0.20
CA SER A 62 -20.26 -13.66 -0.23
C SER A 62 -19.74 -14.26 -1.55
N GLN A 63 -19.75 -13.47 -2.63
CA GLN A 63 -19.28 -13.85 -3.94
C GLN A 63 -17.86 -13.34 -4.23
N HIS A 64 -17.29 -12.46 -3.40
CA HIS A 64 -15.92 -11.97 -3.60
C HIS A 64 -14.90 -13.10 -3.61
N SER A 65 -14.85 -13.95 -2.57
CA SER A 65 -13.83 -15.00 -2.51
C SER A 65 -13.92 -16.00 -3.68
N PRO A 66 -15.11 -16.49 -4.10
CA PRO A 66 -15.23 -17.30 -5.32
C PRO A 66 -14.76 -16.61 -6.60
N VAL A 67 -15.08 -15.32 -6.79
CA VAL A 67 -14.66 -14.55 -7.97
C VAL A 67 -13.15 -14.34 -7.97
N LEU A 68 -12.58 -13.85 -6.86
CA LEU A 68 -11.12 -13.66 -6.72
C LEU A 68 -10.35 -14.98 -6.87
N ARG A 69 -10.87 -16.08 -6.31
CA ARG A 69 -10.31 -17.42 -6.51
C ARG A 69 -10.27 -17.79 -8.00
N SER A 70 -11.37 -17.61 -8.71
CA SER A 70 -11.43 -17.95 -10.15
C SER A 70 -10.48 -17.06 -10.97
N LEU A 71 -10.45 -15.77 -10.63
CA LEU A 71 -9.59 -14.77 -11.25
C LEU A 71 -8.10 -15.09 -11.08
N ILE A 72 -7.60 -15.31 -9.85
CA ILE A 72 -6.18 -15.64 -9.65
C ILE A 72 -5.80 -17.00 -10.24
N ARG A 73 -6.70 -17.99 -10.17
CA ARG A 73 -6.47 -19.32 -10.76
C ARG A 73 -6.35 -19.23 -12.28
N SER A 74 -7.19 -18.42 -12.93
CA SER A 74 -7.14 -18.19 -14.38
C SER A 74 -5.82 -17.54 -14.79
N TYR A 75 -5.38 -16.49 -14.06
CA TYR A 75 -4.12 -15.81 -14.28
C TYR A 75 -2.94 -16.78 -14.17
N LEU A 76 -2.79 -17.45 -13.02
CA LEU A 76 -1.66 -18.35 -12.76
C LEU A 76 -1.61 -19.51 -13.77
N SER A 77 -2.77 -20.06 -14.16
CA SER A 77 -2.85 -21.15 -15.13
C SER A 77 -2.46 -20.71 -16.55
N VAL A 78 -2.89 -19.52 -16.98
CA VAL A 78 -2.53 -18.96 -18.30
C VAL A 78 -1.05 -18.60 -18.34
N MET A 79 -0.55 -17.88 -17.34
CA MET A 79 0.87 -17.52 -17.24
C MET A 79 1.76 -18.77 -17.20
N GLY A 80 1.34 -19.80 -16.46
CA GLY A 80 2.02 -21.10 -16.42
C GLY A 80 2.11 -21.78 -17.79
N ARG A 81 1.04 -21.77 -18.60
CA ARG A 81 1.04 -22.33 -19.97
C ARG A 81 1.97 -21.60 -20.92
N HIS A 82 2.13 -20.29 -20.74
CA HIS A 82 3.07 -19.47 -21.52
C HIS A 82 4.52 -19.54 -20.99
N GLY A 83 4.77 -20.25 -19.89
CA GLY A 83 6.10 -20.28 -19.25
C GLY A 83 6.50 -18.94 -18.64
N VAL A 84 5.54 -18.07 -18.32
CA VAL A 84 5.77 -16.76 -17.73
C VAL A 84 6.16 -16.91 -16.26
N GLU A 85 7.31 -16.34 -15.89
CA GLU A 85 7.73 -16.22 -14.50
C GLU A 85 7.04 -15.01 -13.85
N THR A 86 6.11 -15.29 -12.95
CA THR A 86 5.34 -14.36 -12.12
C THR A 86 5.24 -14.92 -10.70
N TRP A 87 5.09 -14.07 -9.69
CA TRP A 87 4.95 -14.46 -8.28
C TRP A 87 3.91 -13.62 -7.55
N LEU A 88 3.39 -14.18 -6.45
CA LEU A 88 2.41 -13.50 -5.59
C LEU A 88 3.08 -12.35 -4.82
N ALA A 89 2.36 -11.25 -4.65
CA ALA A 89 2.83 -10.06 -3.92
C ALA A 89 1.75 -9.55 -2.95
N HIS A 90 2.15 -8.62 -2.06
CA HIS A 90 1.24 -7.84 -1.22
C HIS A 90 0.23 -8.72 -0.45
N GLY A 91 -1.05 -8.34 -0.42
CA GLY A 91 -2.10 -9.07 0.29
C GLY A 91 -2.29 -10.50 -0.23
N THR A 92 -2.07 -10.72 -1.53
CA THR A 92 -2.14 -12.06 -2.14
C THR A 92 -1.05 -12.99 -1.59
N LEU A 93 0.17 -12.47 -1.37
CA LEU A 93 1.25 -13.22 -0.73
C LEU A 93 0.97 -13.48 0.76
N LEU A 94 0.31 -12.53 1.45
CA LEU A 94 -0.11 -12.71 2.83
C LEU A 94 -1.18 -13.80 2.96
N GLY A 95 -2.15 -13.85 2.06
CA GLY A 95 -3.11 -14.94 1.97
C GLY A 95 -2.44 -16.30 1.73
N TRP A 96 -1.39 -16.32 0.89
CA TRP A 96 -0.58 -17.52 0.72
C TRP A 96 0.07 -17.98 2.02
N TRP A 97 0.62 -17.06 2.81
CA TRP A 97 1.28 -17.37 4.08
C TRP A 97 0.36 -18.09 5.08
N TRP A 98 -0.90 -17.65 5.19
CA TRP A 98 -1.84 -18.21 6.16
C TRP A 98 -2.32 -19.61 5.78
N ASN A 99 -2.85 -19.81 4.58
CA ASN A 99 -3.35 -21.12 4.14
C ASN A 99 -3.32 -21.32 2.62
N GLY A 100 -2.59 -20.51 1.86
CA GLY A 100 -2.59 -20.65 0.40
C GLY A 100 -3.88 -20.17 -0.26
N ARG A 101 -4.62 -19.23 0.37
CA ARG A 101 -5.92 -18.74 -0.14
C ARG A 101 -6.02 -17.22 -0.09
N VAL A 102 -6.92 -16.67 -0.90
CA VAL A 102 -7.31 -15.26 -0.84
C VAL A 102 -7.91 -14.97 0.53
N MET A 103 -7.54 -13.84 1.14
CA MET A 103 -8.10 -13.48 2.44
C MET A 103 -9.59 -13.11 2.26
N PRO A 104 -10.49 -13.50 3.18
CA PRO A 104 -11.93 -13.31 2.98
C PRO A 104 -12.38 -11.86 2.79
N TRP A 105 -11.61 -10.90 3.30
CA TRP A 105 -11.89 -9.47 3.24
C TRP A 105 -11.12 -8.73 2.14
N ASP A 106 -10.24 -9.40 1.40
CA ASP A 106 -9.50 -8.76 0.31
C ASP A 106 -10.43 -8.43 -0.86
N TYR A 107 -10.14 -7.30 -1.52
CA TYR A 107 -10.84 -6.85 -2.72
C TYR A 107 -9.93 -6.84 -3.96
N ASP A 108 -8.61 -6.94 -3.77
CA ASP A 108 -7.58 -6.94 -4.78
C ASP A 108 -6.78 -8.24 -4.81
N LEU A 109 -6.08 -8.41 -5.94
CA LEU A 109 -5.08 -9.43 -6.14
C LEU A 109 -3.86 -8.78 -6.79
N ASP A 110 -2.70 -9.11 -6.26
CA ASP A 110 -1.43 -8.52 -6.65
C ASP A 110 -0.42 -9.59 -7.01
N VAL A 111 0.21 -9.40 -8.16
CA VAL A 111 1.32 -10.21 -8.62
C VAL A 111 2.41 -9.33 -9.19
N GLN A 112 3.61 -9.88 -9.22
CA GLN A 112 4.77 -9.18 -9.73
C GLN A 112 5.49 -10.02 -10.77
N VAL A 113 6.14 -9.30 -11.70
CA VAL A 113 6.98 -9.88 -12.74
C VAL A 113 8.26 -9.05 -12.88
N SER A 114 9.30 -9.63 -13.48
CA SER A 114 10.46 -8.84 -13.90
C SER A 114 10.06 -7.87 -15.03
N ASN A 115 10.76 -6.74 -15.17
CA ASN A 115 10.54 -5.83 -16.30
C ASN A 115 10.79 -6.50 -17.66
N ALA A 116 11.75 -7.42 -17.75
CA ALA A 116 11.97 -8.20 -18.97
C ALA A 116 10.73 -9.05 -19.33
N THR A 117 10.12 -9.69 -18.33
CA THR A 117 8.85 -10.42 -18.48
C THR A 117 7.73 -9.48 -18.91
N MET A 118 7.60 -8.31 -18.27
CA MET A 118 6.58 -7.32 -18.65
C MET A 118 6.74 -6.85 -20.10
N THR A 119 7.98 -6.57 -20.54
CA THR A 119 8.25 -6.24 -21.96
C THR A 119 7.83 -7.37 -22.90
N TRP A 120 8.03 -8.63 -22.51
CA TRP A 120 7.58 -9.77 -23.30
C TRP A 120 6.05 -9.86 -23.36
N LEU A 121 5.37 -9.70 -22.23
CA LEU A 121 3.89 -9.65 -22.16
C LEU A 121 3.35 -8.53 -23.07
N ALA A 122 3.91 -7.33 -22.97
CA ALA A 122 3.52 -6.18 -23.78
C ALA A 122 3.59 -6.44 -25.29
N ARG A 123 4.60 -7.21 -25.75
CA ARG A 123 4.82 -7.52 -27.17
C ARG A 123 4.03 -8.71 -27.67
N SER A 124 3.77 -9.69 -26.79
CA SER A 124 3.31 -11.02 -27.21
C SER A 124 1.86 -11.30 -26.84
N LEU A 125 1.38 -10.74 -25.72
CA LEU A 125 0.08 -11.03 -25.13
C LEU A 125 -0.74 -9.78 -24.76
N ASN A 126 -0.26 -8.57 -25.04
CA ASN A 126 -1.07 -7.38 -24.76
C ASN A 126 -2.38 -7.40 -25.58
N GLN A 127 -3.48 -7.07 -24.94
CA GLN A 127 -4.84 -7.04 -25.50
C GLN A 127 -5.35 -8.42 -25.97
N THR A 128 -4.76 -9.52 -25.50
CA THR A 128 -5.28 -10.86 -25.80
C THR A 128 -6.36 -11.27 -24.81
N HIS A 129 -7.38 -11.96 -25.34
CA HIS A 129 -8.45 -12.55 -24.55
C HIS A 129 -8.18 -14.05 -24.34
N HIS A 130 -8.48 -14.53 -23.14
CA HIS A 130 -8.27 -15.92 -22.75
C HIS A 130 -9.52 -16.46 -22.07
N GLU A 131 -10.08 -17.54 -22.60
CA GLU A 131 -11.17 -18.24 -21.95
C GLU A 131 -10.64 -19.31 -20.99
N VAL A 132 -11.15 -19.26 -19.75
CA VAL A 132 -10.88 -20.25 -18.70
C VAL A 132 -12.20 -20.54 -18.00
N ASP A 133 -12.60 -21.81 -17.98
CA ASP A 133 -13.82 -22.30 -17.31
C ASP A 133 -15.11 -21.53 -17.67
N GLY A 134 -15.20 -21.03 -18.91
CA GLY A 134 -16.36 -20.29 -19.42
C GLY A 134 -16.35 -18.79 -19.13
N THR A 135 -15.32 -18.27 -18.46
CA THR A 135 -15.10 -16.84 -18.26
C THR A 135 -13.99 -16.34 -19.17
N THR A 136 -14.20 -15.17 -19.78
CA THR A 136 -13.22 -14.50 -20.63
C THR A 136 -12.42 -13.49 -19.81
N TYR A 137 -11.10 -13.56 -19.94
CA TYR A 137 -10.18 -12.66 -19.28
C TYR A 137 -9.33 -11.90 -20.29
N LEU A 138 -9.10 -10.62 -20.05
CA LEU A 138 -8.27 -9.74 -20.86
C LEU A 138 -6.93 -9.48 -20.15
N LEU A 139 -5.81 -9.74 -20.83
CA LEU A 139 -4.52 -9.18 -20.42
C LEU A 139 -4.36 -7.80 -21.06
N ASP A 140 -4.29 -6.77 -20.22
CA ASP A 140 -4.15 -5.38 -20.64
C ASP A 140 -2.86 -4.77 -20.07
N VAL A 141 -1.90 -4.43 -20.93
CA VAL A 141 -0.62 -3.83 -20.53
C VAL A 141 -0.67 -2.32 -20.72
N ASN A 142 -0.42 -1.59 -19.64
CA ASN A 142 -0.34 -0.15 -19.63
C ASN A 142 0.80 0.34 -20.55
N PRO A 143 0.55 1.21 -21.54
CA PRO A 143 1.59 1.75 -22.41
C PRO A 143 2.75 2.44 -21.66
N HIS A 144 2.49 2.89 -20.43
CA HIS A 144 3.48 3.52 -19.55
C HIS A 144 4.31 2.51 -18.74
N TYR A 145 4.20 1.20 -18.97
CA TYR A 145 4.86 0.18 -18.16
C TYR A 145 6.39 0.35 -18.10
N ASP A 146 7.01 0.93 -19.12
CA ASP A 146 8.46 1.12 -19.22
C ASP A 146 8.95 2.37 -18.47
N GLU A 147 8.06 3.22 -17.94
CA GLU A 147 8.44 4.39 -17.14
C GLU A 147 9.25 4.02 -15.90
N LEU A 148 10.35 4.75 -15.69
CA LEU A 148 11.29 4.50 -14.59
C LEU A 148 10.81 5.06 -13.25
N THR A 149 10.03 6.13 -13.25
CA THR A 149 9.62 6.84 -12.03
C THR A 149 8.12 6.72 -11.81
N ARG A 150 7.66 7.06 -10.60
CA ARG A 150 6.23 7.17 -10.27
C ARG A 150 5.49 8.22 -11.13
N GLY A 151 6.21 9.21 -11.66
CA GLY A 151 5.60 10.35 -12.34
C GLY A 151 4.63 11.11 -11.43
N ASP A 152 3.45 11.41 -11.95
CA ASP A 152 2.35 12.03 -11.20
C ASP A 152 1.49 11.01 -10.40
N GLY A 153 1.87 9.72 -10.44
CA GLY A 153 1.16 8.65 -9.76
C GLY A 153 -0.04 8.07 -10.51
N SER A 154 -0.32 8.53 -11.73
CA SER A 154 -1.46 8.02 -12.51
C SER A 154 -1.22 6.62 -13.09
N ASN A 155 0.03 6.28 -13.43
CA ASN A 155 0.38 5.04 -14.15
C ASN A 155 1.35 4.14 -13.36
N ILE A 156 1.00 3.88 -12.10
CA ILE A 156 1.78 3.03 -11.19
C ILE A 156 1.67 1.54 -11.57
N ILE A 157 0.46 1.09 -11.94
CA ILE A 157 0.21 -0.30 -12.35
C ILE A 157 0.60 -0.50 -13.81
N ASP A 158 1.35 -1.57 -14.06
CA ASP A 158 1.98 -1.84 -15.35
C ASP A 158 1.13 -2.72 -16.26
N ALA A 159 0.32 -3.63 -15.71
CA ALA A 159 -0.68 -4.39 -16.46
C ALA A 159 -1.81 -4.89 -15.55
N ARG A 160 -2.91 -5.32 -16.15
CA ARG A 160 -4.03 -5.96 -15.47
C ARG A 160 -4.44 -7.25 -16.17
N TRP A 161 -4.83 -8.23 -15.38
CA TRP A 161 -5.58 -9.39 -15.83
C TRP A 161 -7.04 -9.23 -15.41
N ILE A 162 -7.93 -8.96 -16.36
CA ILE A 162 -9.27 -8.45 -16.09
C ILE A 162 -10.32 -9.50 -16.43
N ASP A 163 -11.23 -9.80 -15.51
CA ASP A 163 -12.46 -10.54 -15.80
C ASP A 163 -13.41 -9.63 -16.58
N THR A 164 -13.70 -9.97 -17.84
CA THR A 164 -14.52 -9.11 -18.70
C THR A 164 -16.02 -9.17 -18.36
N SER A 165 -16.44 -10.08 -17.49
CA SER A 165 -17.85 -10.24 -17.09
C SER A 165 -18.27 -9.30 -15.96
N ASN A 166 -17.34 -8.91 -15.09
CA ASN A 166 -17.61 -8.07 -13.92
C ASN A 166 -16.62 -6.91 -13.73
N GLY A 167 -15.43 -6.98 -14.35
CA GLY A 167 -14.39 -5.96 -14.29
C GLY A 167 -13.36 -6.13 -13.16
N MET A 168 -13.48 -7.11 -12.27
CA MET A 168 -12.44 -7.39 -11.27
C MET A 168 -11.14 -7.80 -11.95
N PHE A 169 -10.00 -7.46 -11.36
CA PHE A 169 -8.71 -7.72 -11.98
C PHE A 169 -7.62 -8.12 -10.98
N VAL A 170 -6.56 -8.72 -11.52
CA VAL A 170 -5.25 -8.85 -10.86
C VAL A 170 -4.38 -7.70 -11.33
N ASP A 171 -3.84 -6.92 -10.40
CA ASP A 171 -2.82 -5.91 -10.70
C ASP A 171 -1.46 -6.59 -10.87
N ILE A 172 -0.79 -6.29 -11.98
CA ILE A 172 0.53 -6.84 -12.33
C ILE A 172 1.53 -5.70 -12.32
N THR A 173 2.51 -5.80 -11.42
CA THR A 173 3.55 -4.77 -11.25
C THR A 173 4.92 -5.27 -11.71
N SER A 174 5.65 -4.46 -12.46
CA SER A 174 7.02 -4.78 -12.88
C SER A 174 8.05 -4.35 -11.84
N LEU A 175 8.97 -5.28 -11.52
CA LEU A 175 10.19 -4.98 -10.80
C LEU A 175 11.37 -4.84 -11.75
N ARG A 176 12.24 -3.88 -11.46
CA ARG A 176 13.54 -3.71 -12.12
C ARG A 176 14.54 -3.06 -11.17
N GLU A 177 15.82 -3.20 -11.45
CA GLU A 177 16.85 -2.37 -10.84
C GLU A 177 16.73 -0.95 -11.44
N ARG A 178 16.31 0.01 -10.61
CA ARG A 178 16.08 1.41 -11.04
C ARG A 178 17.24 2.33 -10.68
N GLU A 179 17.96 2.01 -9.61
CA GLU A 179 18.98 2.85 -9.00
C GLU A 179 20.37 2.32 -9.35
N GLN A 180 21.14 3.09 -10.12
CA GLN A 180 22.47 2.68 -10.59
C GLN A 180 23.47 2.50 -9.44
N ASP A 181 23.29 3.24 -8.35
CA ASP A 181 24.09 3.20 -7.13
C ASP A 181 23.64 2.14 -6.13
N ARG A 182 22.51 1.45 -6.39
CA ARG A 182 22.00 0.35 -5.58
C ARG A 182 21.75 -0.90 -6.42
N PRO A 183 22.82 -1.49 -7.00
CA PRO A 183 22.69 -2.75 -7.72
C PRO A 183 22.10 -3.83 -6.80
N SER A 184 21.41 -4.82 -7.39
CA SER A 184 20.71 -5.89 -6.66
C SER A 184 19.48 -5.48 -5.86
N VAL A 185 19.09 -4.21 -5.88
CA VAL A 185 17.81 -3.74 -5.32
C VAL A 185 16.79 -3.60 -6.45
N TRP A 186 15.74 -4.40 -6.37
CA TRP A 186 14.63 -4.43 -7.31
C TRP A 186 13.48 -3.60 -6.78
N SER A 187 12.90 -2.73 -7.60
CA SER A 187 11.80 -1.88 -7.17
C SER A 187 10.72 -1.65 -8.20
N CYS A 188 9.52 -1.37 -7.69
CA CYS A 188 8.37 -0.94 -8.50
C CYS A 188 8.21 0.59 -8.47
N LYS A 189 7.32 1.12 -9.31
CA LYS A 189 6.99 2.57 -9.34
C LYS A 189 6.37 3.09 -8.05
N ASN A 190 5.79 2.21 -7.23
CA ASN A 190 5.18 2.59 -5.95
C ASN A 190 6.18 2.69 -4.79
N GLY A 191 7.46 2.34 -5.01
CA GLY A 191 8.51 2.44 -4.00
C GLY A 191 8.76 1.18 -3.19
N HIS A 192 8.03 0.08 -3.44
CA HIS A 192 8.39 -1.24 -2.88
C HIS A 192 9.75 -1.67 -3.41
N GLN A 193 10.63 -2.10 -2.51
CA GLN A 193 12.02 -2.44 -2.77
C GLN A 193 12.32 -3.83 -2.19
N TYR A 194 13.09 -4.62 -2.92
CA TYR A 194 13.46 -5.98 -2.55
C TYR A 194 14.93 -6.22 -2.90
N ASP A 195 15.66 -6.88 -2.01
CA ASP A 195 16.98 -7.39 -2.37
C ASP A 195 16.83 -8.60 -3.29
N THR A 196 17.77 -8.79 -4.22
CA THR A 196 17.77 -9.92 -5.15
C THR A 196 17.66 -11.27 -4.41
N GLN A 197 18.30 -11.39 -3.25
CA GLN A 197 18.28 -12.62 -2.43
C GLN A 197 16.93 -12.84 -1.71
N ASP A 198 16.10 -11.81 -1.58
CA ASP A 198 14.75 -11.94 -1.03
C ASP A 198 13.78 -12.53 -2.06
N LEU A 199 14.01 -12.24 -3.33
CA LEU A 199 13.16 -12.70 -4.44
C LEU A 199 13.59 -14.07 -4.99
N TRP A 200 14.89 -14.28 -5.23
CA TRP A 200 15.41 -15.46 -5.92
C TRP A 200 16.28 -16.37 -5.03
N PRO A 201 16.27 -17.70 -5.29
CA PRO A 201 15.39 -18.40 -6.23
C PRO A 201 13.95 -18.46 -5.71
N MET A 202 12.99 -18.13 -6.57
CA MET A 202 11.57 -18.24 -6.21
C MET A 202 11.22 -19.69 -5.88
N ARG A 203 10.28 -19.87 -4.95
CA ARG A 203 9.81 -21.17 -4.51
C ARG A 203 8.53 -21.53 -5.23
N LEU A 204 8.48 -22.74 -5.80
CA LEU A 204 7.24 -23.31 -6.30
C LEU A 204 6.38 -23.78 -5.13
N SER A 205 5.11 -23.40 -5.15
CA SER A 205 4.10 -23.73 -4.15
C SER A 205 2.73 -23.85 -4.83
N GLN A 206 1.66 -23.75 -4.06
CA GLN A 206 0.30 -23.65 -4.55
C GLN A 206 -0.43 -22.47 -3.93
N PHE A 207 -1.32 -21.86 -4.69
CA PHE A 207 -2.26 -20.85 -4.22
C PHE A 207 -3.62 -21.12 -4.85
N GLU A 208 -4.66 -21.16 -4.03
CA GLU A 208 -6.00 -21.55 -4.45
C GLU A 208 -6.05 -22.88 -5.22
N GLY A 209 -5.16 -23.81 -4.86
CA GLY A 209 -5.07 -25.14 -5.46
C GLY A 209 -4.47 -25.20 -6.87
N VAL A 210 -3.84 -24.12 -7.37
CA VAL A 210 -3.05 -24.14 -8.61
C VAL A 210 -1.57 -23.84 -8.33
N PRO A 211 -0.63 -24.29 -9.18
CA PRO A 211 0.79 -23.95 -9.03
C PRO A 211 1.01 -22.44 -9.00
N ALA A 212 1.78 -21.97 -8.02
CA ALA A 212 2.15 -20.57 -7.86
C ALA A 212 3.63 -20.46 -7.49
N ARG A 213 4.25 -19.32 -7.77
CA ARG A 213 5.57 -18.97 -7.24
C ARG A 213 5.43 -17.93 -6.14
N VAL A 214 6.30 -18.03 -5.16
CA VAL A 214 6.48 -17.03 -4.11
C VAL A 214 7.95 -16.64 -4.01
N PRO A 215 8.26 -15.43 -3.51
CA PRO A 215 9.63 -15.02 -3.22
C PRO A 215 10.38 -15.98 -2.31
N TYR A 216 11.71 -15.86 -2.25
CA TYR A 216 12.53 -16.71 -1.39
C TYR A 216 12.35 -16.36 0.11
N ASN A 217 12.41 -15.08 0.48
CA ASN A 217 12.28 -14.61 1.86
C ASN A 217 10.90 -13.99 2.13
N VAL A 218 9.84 -14.80 1.96
CA VAL A 218 8.44 -14.34 2.12
C VAL A 218 8.18 -13.66 3.47
N GLU A 219 8.65 -14.26 4.57
CA GLU A 219 8.45 -13.70 5.90
C GLU A 219 9.03 -12.29 6.01
N LYS A 220 10.29 -12.10 5.61
CA LYS A 220 10.93 -10.77 5.62
C LYS A 220 10.13 -9.77 4.80
N ILE A 221 9.73 -10.13 3.57
CA ILE A 221 8.95 -9.26 2.68
C ILE A 221 7.64 -8.81 3.34
N LEU A 222 6.88 -9.75 3.91
CA LEU A 222 5.61 -9.44 4.57
C LEU A 222 5.80 -8.63 5.86
N LEU A 223 6.89 -8.87 6.60
CA LEU A 223 7.24 -8.11 7.80
C LEU A 223 7.66 -6.68 7.47
N ASP A 224 8.44 -6.48 6.40
CA ASP A 224 8.86 -5.16 5.94
C ASP A 224 7.65 -4.34 5.45
N GLU A 225 6.65 -5.00 4.87
CA GLU A 225 5.44 -4.34 4.32
C GLU A 225 4.36 -4.08 5.37
N TYR A 226 4.00 -5.07 6.19
CA TYR A 226 2.84 -5.02 7.09
C TYR A 226 3.21 -5.05 8.58
N GLY A 227 4.48 -5.24 8.92
CA GLY A 227 4.97 -5.37 10.28
C GLY A 227 4.67 -6.71 10.94
N ALA A 228 5.29 -6.95 12.11
CA ALA A 228 5.24 -8.23 12.82
C ALA A 228 3.86 -8.79 13.16
N LYS A 229 2.82 -7.94 13.16
CA LYS A 229 1.45 -8.35 13.50
C LYS A 229 0.76 -9.14 12.40
N CYS A 230 1.13 -8.95 11.13
CA CYS A 230 0.42 -9.56 9.99
C CYS A 230 0.49 -11.10 9.99
N LEU A 231 1.53 -11.68 10.60
CA LEU A 231 1.75 -13.14 10.62
C LEU A 231 1.23 -13.81 11.90
N VAL A 232 0.78 -13.05 12.89
CA VAL A 232 0.47 -13.58 14.23
C VAL A 232 -0.89 -13.14 14.78
N VAL A 233 -1.47 -12.04 14.30
CA VAL A 233 -2.78 -11.58 14.74
C VAL A 233 -3.85 -12.45 14.09
N GLU A 234 -4.62 -13.14 14.93
CA GLU A 234 -5.64 -14.12 14.53
C GLU A 234 -7.06 -13.55 14.49
N GLU A 235 -7.22 -12.22 14.58
CA GLU A 235 -8.50 -11.53 14.38
C GLU A 235 -8.29 -10.28 13.52
N HIS A 236 -8.99 -10.19 12.40
CA HIS A 236 -8.86 -9.08 11.45
C HIS A 236 -10.13 -8.93 10.60
N GLU A 237 -10.54 -7.69 10.30
CA GLU A 237 -11.71 -7.36 9.46
C GLU A 237 -12.98 -8.21 9.75
N GLY A 238 -13.29 -8.45 11.02
CA GLY A 238 -14.47 -9.24 11.42
C GLY A 238 -14.33 -10.76 11.26
N HIS A 239 -13.11 -11.26 11.04
CA HIS A 239 -12.79 -12.68 10.95
C HIS A 239 -11.86 -13.11 12.07
N ARG A 240 -11.88 -14.41 12.36
CA ARG A 240 -10.97 -15.08 13.29
C ARG A 240 -10.28 -16.24 12.59
N TRP A 241 -9.00 -16.41 12.83
CA TRP A 241 -8.28 -17.59 12.41
C TRP A 241 -8.70 -18.80 13.25
N ASN A 242 -9.21 -19.83 12.59
CA ASN A 242 -9.52 -21.11 13.22
C ASN A 242 -8.35 -22.08 13.00
N ARG A 243 -7.63 -22.39 14.09
CA ARG A 243 -6.44 -23.27 14.06
C ARG A 243 -6.75 -24.73 13.71
N ASP A 244 -7.96 -25.21 13.98
CA ASP A 244 -8.33 -26.61 13.76
C ASP A 244 -8.52 -26.91 12.26
N VAL A 245 -9.18 -25.99 11.55
CA VAL A 245 -9.41 -26.12 10.10
C VAL A 245 -8.39 -25.34 9.27
N LYS A 246 -7.57 -24.49 9.90
CA LYS A 246 -6.60 -23.57 9.26
C LYS A 246 -7.26 -22.65 8.24
N GLU A 247 -8.36 -22.04 8.64
CA GLU A 247 -9.12 -21.10 7.81
C GLU A 247 -9.56 -19.88 8.62
N TRP A 248 -9.68 -18.76 7.92
CA TRP A 248 -10.31 -17.55 8.43
C TRP A 248 -11.83 -17.71 8.40
N VAL A 249 -12.47 -17.60 9.55
CA VAL A 249 -13.94 -17.73 9.69
C VAL A 249 -14.55 -16.39 10.12
N ILE A 250 -15.72 -16.08 9.58
CA ILE A 250 -16.47 -14.87 9.96
C ILE A 250 -16.87 -14.97 11.43
N ILE A 251 -16.61 -13.92 12.20
CA ILE A 251 -17.12 -13.78 13.56
C ILE A 251 -18.60 -13.45 13.47
N SER A 252 -19.45 -14.23 14.14
CA SER A 252 -20.91 -14.03 14.03
C SER A 252 -21.33 -12.64 14.52
N PRO A 253 -22.37 -12.01 13.92
CA PRO A 253 -22.89 -10.73 14.40
C PRO A 253 -23.31 -10.76 15.87
N GLU A 254 -23.86 -11.88 16.33
CA GLU A 254 -24.25 -12.10 17.73
C GLU A 254 -23.04 -12.03 18.67
N GLU A 255 -21.93 -12.68 18.29
CA GLU A 255 -20.70 -12.65 19.07
C GLU A 255 -20.09 -11.24 19.10
N LEU A 256 -20.09 -10.52 17.98
CA LEU A 256 -19.64 -9.12 17.92
C LEU A 256 -20.47 -8.23 18.83
N GLU A 257 -21.80 -8.40 18.82
CA GLU A 257 -22.71 -7.63 19.68
C GLU A 257 -22.52 -7.96 21.16
N GLN A 258 -22.39 -9.24 21.50
CA GLN A 258 -22.10 -9.67 22.88
C GLN A 258 -20.80 -9.04 23.40
N ARG A 259 -19.74 -9.02 22.58
CA ARG A 259 -18.47 -8.38 22.93
C ARG A 259 -18.62 -6.87 23.11
N ARG A 260 -19.37 -6.21 22.23
CA ARG A 260 -19.67 -4.77 22.33
C ARG A 260 -20.37 -4.45 23.64
N LEU A 261 -21.41 -5.21 23.99
CA LEU A 261 -22.16 -5.05 25.24
C LEU A 261 -21.27 -5.29 26.46
N ALA A 262 -20.42 -6.32 26.43
CA ALA A 262 -19.47 -6.60 27.51
C ALA A 262 -18.44 -5.48 27.70
N ALA A 263 -17.90 -4.92 26.60
CA ALA A 263 -16.96 -3.80 26.64
C ALA A 263 -17.60 -2.53 27.22
N VAL A 264 -18.85 -2.23 26.84
CA VAL A 264 -19.61 -1.11 27.42
C VAL A 264 -19.84 -1.32 28.91
N ALA A 265 -20.29 -2.50 29.31
CA ALA A 265 -20.51 -2.82 30.73
C ALA A 265 -19.22 -2.69 31.56
N ALA A 266 -18.09 -3.17 31.04
CA ALA A 266 -16.79 -3.04 31.69
C ALA A 266 -16.36 -1.57 31.81
N ALA A 267 -16.52 -0.77 30.76
CA ALA A 267 -16.20 0.67 30.78
C ALA A 267 -17.07 1.43 31.79
N THR A 268 -18.38 1.14 31.84
CA THR A 268 -19.30 1.73 32.82
C THR A 268 -18.90 1.38 34.25
N GLU A 269 -18.49 0.14 34.51
CA GLU A 269 -18.04 -0.27 35.85
C GLU A 269 -16.72 0.39 36.26
N VAL A 270 -15.79 0.57 35.33
CA VAL A 270 -14.55 1.33 35.58
C VAL A 270 -14.87 2.79 35.94
N GLU A 271 -15.79 3.42 35.22
CA GLU A 271 -16.18 4.81 35.50
C GLU A 271 -16.90 4.94 36.86
N ARG A 272 -17.80 4.01 37.19
CA ARG A 272 -18.45 3.96 38.50
C ARG A 272 -17.45 3.82 39.64
N LYS A 273 -16.41 2.99 39.46
CA LYS A 273 -15.32 2.84 40.44
C LYS A 273 -14.50 4.12 40.60
N LYS A 274 -14.19 4.82 39.51
CA LYS A 274 -13.51 6.13 39.55
C LYS A 274 -14.33 7.18 40.29
N GLN A 275 -15.63 7.27 40.01
CA GLN A 275 -16.54 8.20 40.70
C GLN A 275 -16.60 7.93 42.20
N LYS A 276 -16.77 6.66 42.61
CA LYS A 276 -16.72 6.28 44.02
C LYS A 276 -15.39 6.62 44.69
N GLN A 277 -14.27 6.39 44.01
CA GLN A 277 -12.95 6.78 44.53
C GLN A 277 -12.79 8.30 44.67
N ALA A 278 -13.33 9.08 43.73
CA ALA A 278 -13.30 10.54 43.79
C ALA A 278 -14.17 11.08 44.95
N GLU A 279 -15.34 10.49 45.20
CA GLU A 279 -16.21 10.83 46.33
C GLU A 279 -15.59 10.45 47.69
N LEU A 280 -14.92 9.30 47.78
CA LEU A 280 -14.15 8.89 48.96
C LEU A 280 -12.97 9.83 49.22
N ALA A 281 -12.27 10.27 48.17
CA ALA A 281 -11.17 11.22 48.30
C ALA A 281 -11.64 12.61 48.75
N SER A 282 -12.76 13.11 48.21
CA SER A 282 -13.32 14.43 48.57
C SER A 282 -13.95 14.45 49.97
N SER A 283 -14.57 13.35 50.41
CA SER A 283 -15.10 13.24 51.78
C SER A 283 -13.99 13.12 52.83
N SER A 284 -12.85 12.50 52.50
CA SER A 284 -11.71 12.41 53.43
C SER A 284 -11.02 13.76 53.68
N SER A 285 -10.92 14.64 52.67
CA SER A 285 -10.28 15.96 52.78
C SER A 285 -11.13 17.00 53.53
N LEU A 286 -12.45 16.82 53.57
CA LEU A 286 -13.36 17.65 54.38
C LEU A 286 -13.28 17.32 55.88
N SER A 287 -12.81 16.12 56.26
CA SER A 287 -12.71 15.70 57.67
C SER A 287 -11.41 16.11 58.38
N SER A 288 -10.42 16.62 57.64
CA SER A 288 -9.10 16.99 58.16
C SER A 288 -8.89 18.51 58.27
N SER A 289 -9.86 19.24 58.84
CA SER A 289 -9.64 20.64 59.24
C SER A 289 -9.07 20.68 60.67
N PRO A 290 -7.82 21.11 60.90
CA PRO A 290 -7.28 21.21 62.25
C PRO A 290 -7.90 22.42 62.96
N SER A 291 -8.49 22.16 64.13
CA SER A 291 -8.81 23.19 65.12
C SER A 291 -7.52 23.91 65.52
N SER A 292 -7.32 25.12 65.00
CA SER A 292 -6.18 25.97 65.38
C SER A 292 -6.51 26.73 66.67
N THR A 293 -6.19 26.15 67.82
CA THR A 293 -6.03 26.93 69.05
C THR A 293 -4.66 27.61 69.01
N ALA A 294 -4.68 28.92 68.83
CA ALA A 294 -3.51 29.78 68.87
C ALA A 294 -2.89 29.79 70.27
N SER A 295 -1.58 29.60 70.35
CA SER A 295 -0.78 29.89 71.54
C SER A 295 0.60 30.35 71.07
N SER A 296 0.80 31.67 71.09
CA SER A 296 2.10 32.32 70.86
C SER A 296 2.99 32.14 72.09
N PRO A 297 4.32 32.01 71.91
CA PRO A 297 5.18 32.94 72.64
C PRO A 297 6.34 33.51 71.79
N SER A 298 6.54 34.80 72.06
CA SER A 298 7.73 35.66 72.09
C SER A 298 9.08 35.20 71.48
N PRO A 299 9.84 36.12 70.85
CA PRO A 299 11.18 35.84 70.35
C PRO A 299 12.27 36.14 71.38
N SER A 300 13.36 35.37 71.35
CA SER A 300 14.63 35.75 71.97
C SER A 300 15.82 35.35 71.09
N SER A 301 16.58 36.39 70.72
CA SER A 301 18.03 36.45 70.49
C SER A 301 18.64 35.73 69.28
#